data_AF-A0A9W4GWZ8-F1
#
_entry.id   AF-A0A9W4GWZ8-F1
#
_cell.length_a   1.000
_cell.length_b   1.000
_cell.length_c   1.000
_cell.angle_alpha   90.00
_cell.angle_beta   90.00
_cell.angle_gamma   90.00
#
_symmetry.space_group_name_H-M   'P 1'
#
loop_
_entity.id
_entity.type
_entity.pdbx_description
1 polymer ?
#
loop_
_entity_poly.entity_id
_entity_poly.type
_entity_poly.pdbx_seq_one_letter_code
_entity_poly.pdbx_strand_id
1 'polypeptide(L)' 'MLRLQRALAMARTGTPFARVAADAGYADQPHLSREVRSLAGIPLRELL' A
#
# COMPACT_ATOMS: atom_id res chain seq x y z
N MET A 1 5.18 -6.64 -8.62
CA MET A 1 3.71 -6.44 -8.68
C MET A 1 3.42 -4.98 -8.96
N LEU A 2 2.81 -4.64 -10.10
CA LEU A 2 2.50 -3.24 -10.50
C LEU A 2 1.57 -2.52 -9.51
N ARG A 3 0.65 -3.25 -8.85
CA ARG A 3 -0.23 -2.72 -7.81
C ARG A 3 0.53 -2.10 -6.62
N LEU A 4 1.58 -2.77 -6.13
CA LEU A 4 2.34 -2.32 -4.98
C LEU A 4 3.15 -1.05 -5.30
N GLN A 5 3.74 -1.00 -6.50
CA GLN A 5 4.46 0.20 -6.96
C GLN A 5 3.53 1.40 -7.07
N ARG A 6 2.33 1.21 -7.63
CA ARG A 6 1.29 2.26 -7.69
C ARG A 6 0.85 2.69 -6.29
N ALA A 7 0.64 1.74 -5.38
CA ALA A 7 0.27 2.02 -4.00
C ALA A 7 1.34 2.86 -3.28
N LEU A 8 2.62 2.50 -3.42
CA LEU A 8 3.73 3.25 -2.82
C LEU A 8 3.87 4.66 -3.41
N ALA A 9 3.66 4.82 -4.73
CA ALA A 9 3.67 6.13 -5.35
C ALA A 9 2.58 7.06 -4.78
N MET A 10 1.34 6.56 -4.64
CA MET A 10 0.22 7.33 -4.07
C MET A 10 0.40 7.59 -2.56
N ALA A 11 0.92 6.63 -1.81
CA ALA A 11 1.14 6.79 -0.38
C ALA A 11 2.20 7.86 -0.08
N ARG A 12 3.25 7.96 -0.91
CA ARG A 12 4.29 9.02 -0.78
C ARG A 12 3.77 10.42 -1.04
N THR A 13 2.64 10.60 -1.73
CA THR A 13 1.99 11.90 -1.88
C THR A 13 1.07 12.24 -0.70
N GLY A 14 1.09 11.45 0.38
CA GLY A 14 0.24 11.65 1.55
C GLY A 14 -1.20 11.16 1.36
N THR A 15 -1.48 10.38 0.31
CA THR A 15 -2.83 9.83 0.09
C THR A 15 -3.21 8.87 1.23
N PRO A 16 -4.41 9.00 1.85
CA PRO A 16 -4.84 8.09 2.91
C PRO A 16 -4.81 6.62 2.47
N PHE A 17 -4.33 5.73 3.32
CA PHE A 17 -4.07 4.32 2.94
C PHE A 17 -5.32 3.56 2.49
N ALA A 18 -6.50 3.88 3.01
CA ALA A 18 -7.76 3.32 2.51
C ALA A 18 -8.03 3.69 1.04
N ARG A 19 -7.74 4.94 0.65
CA ARG A 19 -7.86 5.40 -0.73
C ARG A 19 -6.76 4.80 -1.62
N VAL A 20 -5.53 4.72 -1.11
CA VAL A 20 -4.42 4.02 -1.79
C VAL A 20 -4.79 2.58 -2.13
N ALA A 21 -5.41 1.86 -1.18
CA ALA A 21 -5.83 0.48 -1.38
C ALA A 21 -6.85 0.37 -2.53
N ALA A 22 -7.92 1.17 -2.48
CA ALA A 22 -8.95 1.18 -3.51
C ALA A 22 -8.37 1.54 -4.90
N ASP A 23 -7.59 2.61 -4.98
CA ASP A 23 -7.04 3.13 -6.25
C ASP A 23 -5.93 2.25 -6.85
N ALA A 24 -5.29 1.39 -6.03
CA ALA A 24 -4.28 0.43 -6.48
C ALA A 24 -4.84 -0.99 -6.73
N GLY A 25 -6.14 -1.21 -6.52
CA GLY A 25 -6.80 -2.49 -6.78
C GLY A 25 -6.71 -3.52 -5.63
N TYR A 26 -6.50 -3.06 -4.40
CA TYR A 26 -6.64 -3.88 -3.20
C TYR A 26 -8.09 -3.89 -2.74
N ALA A 27 -8.51 -5.00 -2.11
CA ALA A 27 -9.86 -5.11 -1.55
C ALA A 27 -10.10 -4.06 -0.45
N ASP A 28 -9.11 -3.84 0.40
CA ASP A 28 -9.15 -2.89 1.51
C ASP A 28 -7.73 -2.55 2.00
N GLN A 29 -7.64 -1.63 2.95
CA GLN A 29 -6.36 -1.26 3.58
C GLN A 29 -5.68 -2.43 4.33
N PRO A 30 -6.38 -3.30 5.07
CA PRO A 30 -5.79 -4.50 5.64
C PRO A 30 -5.11 -5.42 4.61
N HIS A 31 -5.70 -5.65 3.45
CA HIS A 31 -5.13 -6.43 2.36
C HIS A 31 -3.81 -5.80 1.88
N LEU A 32 -3.82 -4.50 1.58
CA LEU A 32 -2.60 -3.75 1.24
C LEU A 32 -1.52 -3.93 2.32
N SER A 33 -1.89 -3.78 3.59
CA SER A 33 -0.96 -3.89 4.72
C SER A 33 -0.36 -5.29 4.86
N ARG A 34 -1.15 -6.35 4.62
CA ARG A 34 -0.69 -7.74 4.63
C ARG A 34 0.26 -8.03 3.48
N GLU A 35 -0.03 -7.57 2.26
CA GLU A 35 0.89 -7.78 1.13
C GLU A 35 2.22 -7.04 1.35
N VAL A 36 2.17 -5.78 1.83
CA VAL A 36 3.38 -5.03 2.18
C VAL A 36 4.21 -5.78 3.23
N ARG A 37 3.60 -6.26 4.31
CA ARG A 37 4.30 -7.02 5.35
C ARG A 37 4.87 -8.33 4.80
N SER A 38 4.13 -9.02 3.92
CA SER A 38 4.55 -10.27 3.31
C SER A 38 5.76 -10.10 2.38
N LEU A 39 5.89 -8.94 1.71
CA LEU A 39 6.94 -8.69 0.72
C LEU A 39 8.14 -7.93 1.29
N ALA A 40 7.91 -6.96 2.17
CA ALA A 40 8.95 -6.08 2.72
C ALA A 40 9.35 -6.42 4.16
N GLY A 41 8.60 -7.28 4.87
CA GLY A 41 8.84 -7.62 6.28
C GLY A 41 8.49 -6.51 7.28
N ILE A 42 8.26 -5.29 6.81
CA ILE A 42 7.89 -4.11 7.61
C ILE A 42 6.55 -3.52 7.16
N PRO A 43 5.85 -2.74 8.02
CA PRO A 43 4.58 -2.12 7.67
C PRO A 43 4.76 -0.99 6.65
N LEU A 44 3.70 -0.67 5.91
CA LEU A 44 3.71 0.40 4.89
C LEU A 44 4.22 1.74 5.42
N ARG A 45 3.87 2.12 6.65
CA ARG A 45 4.33 3.38 7.27
C ARG A 45 5.85 3.49 7.40
N GLU A 46 6.57 2.37 7.45
CA GLU A 46 8.04 2.34 7.61
C GLU A 46 8.76 2.37 6.24
N LEU A 47 8.00 2.32 5.13
CA LEU A 47 8.51 2.42 3.76
C LEU A 47 8.31 3.81 3.12
N LEU A 48 7.67 4.73 3.84
CA LEU A 48 7.31 6.08 3.41
C LEU A 48 8.17 7.10 4.16
#